data_AF-A0A5C8I2C2-F1
#
_entry.id   AF-A0A5C8I2C2-F1
#
_cell.length_a   1.000
_cell.length_b   1.000
_cell.length_c   1.000
_cell.angle_alpha   90.00
_cell.angle_beta   90.00
_cell.angle_gamma   90.00
#
_symmetry.space_group_name_H-M   'P 1'
#
loop_
_entity.id
_entity.type
_entity.pdbx_description
1 polymer ?
#
loop_
_entity_poly.entity_id
_entity_poly.type
_entity_poly.pdbx_seq_one_letter_code
_entity_poly.pdbx_strand_id
1 'polypeptide(L)'
;MTQTKKKATKSGKKAAEAKAAQALARAEKSVRKARKAVKHSSKKLRAKASDLRAKTERLSATHAEAARELQSAKAAVAVTEPAAVLVAPPLPTPEAAAPTLIVLRRRAKDLGVAGYSRMNKAALTAAVESATER
;
A
#
# COMPACT_ATOMS: atom_id res chain seq x y z
N MET A 1 16.48 -55.08 63.15
CA MET A 1 15.50 -54.20 62.47
C MET A 1 16.09 -53.70 61.15
N THR A 2 16.03 -54.52 60.11
CA THR A 2 16.69 -54.28 58.82
C THR A 2 15.76 -53.57 57.83
N GLN A 3 16.32 -52.55 57.18
CA GLN A 3 16.11 -52.15 55.79
C GLN A 3 14.69 -51.72 55.33
N THR A 4 14.40 -50.41 55.37
CA THR A 4 13.31 -49.81 54.55
C THR A 4 13.66 -48.50 53.83
N LYS A 5 14.89 -47.96 53.94
CA LYS A 5 15.22 -46.63 53.37
C LYS A 5 15.59 -46.57 51.88
N LYS A 6 15.82 -47.71 51.20
CA LYS A 6 16.40 -47.71 49.82
C LYS A 6 15.38 -47.75 48.66
N LYS A 7 14.08 -47.95 48.93
CA LYS A 7 13.04 -48.10 47.87
C LYS A 7 12.39 -46.78 47.44
N ALA A 8 12.33 -45.75 48.29
CA ALA A 8 11.64 -44.49 47.99
C ALA A 8 12.29 -43.70 46.83
N THR A 9 13.62 -43.69 46.73
CA THR A 9 14.37 -42.90 45.74
C THR A 9 14.25 -43.41 44.29
N LYS A 10 14.03 -44.72 44.09
CA LYS A 10 13.86 -45.31 42.73
C LYS A 10 12.51 -44.96 42.11
N SER A 11 11.45 -44.85 42.91
CA SER A 11 10.11 -44.49 42.42
C SER A 11 10.01 -43.02 42.00
N GLY A 12 10.66 -42.12 42.75
CA GLY A 12 10.73 -40.69 42.42
C GLY A 12 11.49 -40.40 41.12
N LYS A 13 12.57 -41.15 40.83
CA LYS A 13 13.30 -41.03 39.55
C LYS A 13 12.43 -41.40 38.34
N LYS A 14 11.69 -42.52 38.38
CA LYS A 14 10.78 -42.90 37.29
C LYS A 14 9.66 -41.88 37.07
N ALA A 15 9.09 -41.33 38.14
CA ALA A 15 8.06 -40.30 38.03
C ALA A 15 8.61 -38.99 37.44
N ALA A 16 9.84 -38.60 37.81
CA ALA A 16 10.52 -37.45 37.25
C ALA A 16 10.84 -37.64 35.75
N GLU A 17 11.28 -38.83 35.36
CA GLU A 17 11.56 -39.19 33.97
C GLU A 17 10.29 -39.16 33.10
N ALA A 18 9.17 -39.70 33.59
CA ALA A 18 7.89 -39.64 32.89
C ALA A 18 7.38 -38.19 32.73
N LYS A 19 7.56 -37.34 33.76
CA LYS A 19 7.24 -35.91 33.68
C LYS A 19 8.14 -35.18 32.69
N ALA A 20 9.43 -35.50 32.66
CA ALA A 20 10.38 -34.95 31.69
C ALA A 20 10.01 -35.36 30.26
N ALA A 21 9.68 -36.64 30.02
CA ALA A 21 9.22 -37.13 28.73
C ALA A 21 7.92 -36.45 28.27
N GLN A 22 6.95 -36.24 29.17
CA GLN A 22 5.74 -35.47 28.87
C GLN A 22 6.06 -34.01 28.55
N ALA A 23 6.97 -33.38 29.28
CA ALA A 23 7.38 -32.00 29.02
C ALA A 23 8.04 -31.86 27.63
N LEU A 24 8.94 -32.79 27.28
CA LEU A 24 9.55 -32.85 25.94
C LEU A 24 8.51 -33.06 24.85
N ALA A 25 7.58 -34.01 25.02
CA ALA A 25 6.52 -34.25 24.04
C ALA A 25 5.61 -33.01 23.83
N ARG A 26 5.32 -32.26 24.91
CA ARG A 26 4.57 -30.99 24.82
C ARG A 26 5.37 -29.89 24.12
N ALA A 27 6.66 -29.79 24.41
CA ALA A 27 7.56 -28.85 23.74
C ALA A 27 7.65 -29.15 22.24
N GLU A 28 7.85 -30.40 21.85
CA GLU A 28 7.89 -30.82 20.44
C GLU A 28 6.59 -30.51 19.70
N LYS A 29 5.44 -30.81 20.30
CA LYS A 29 4.13 -30.46 19.72
C LYS A 29 4.00 -28.95 19.49
N SER A 30 4.44 -28.15 20.45
CA SER A 30 4.42 -26.69 20.36
C SER A 30 5.33 -26.18 19.24
N VAL A 31 6.56 -26.70 19.14
CA VAL A 31 7.50 -26.36 18.06
C VAL A 31 6.95 -26.76 16.70
N ARG A 32 6.37 -27.95 16.56
CA ARG A 32 5.73 -28.39 15.29
C ARG A 32 4.59 -27.45 14.89
N LYS A 33 3.75 -27.04 15.84
CA LYS A 33 2.65 -26.09 15.57
C LYS A 33 3.19 -24.73 15.13
N ALA A 34 4.21 -24.21 15.82
CA ALA A 34 4.88 -22.96 15.45
C ALA A 34 5.49 -23.03 14.04
N ARG A 35 6.22 -24.11 13.72
CA ARG A 35 6.80 -24.32 12.38
C ARG A 35 5.73 -24.36 11.29
N LYS A 36 4.59 -25.04 11.54
CA LYS A 36 3.46 -25.04 10.60
C LYS A 36 2.89 -23.63 10.41
N ALA A 37 2.68 -22.87 11.48
CA ALA A 37 2.19 -21.50 11.40
C ALA A 37 3.13 -20.59 10.58
N VAL A 38 4.45 -20.69 10.82
CA VAL A 38 5.46 -19.95 10.04
C VAL A 38 5.42 -20.37 8.57
N LYS A 39 5.31 -21.66 8.25
CA LYS A 39 5.21 -22.15 6.87
C LYS A 39 3.97 -21.61 6.17
N HIS A 40 2.81 -21.62 6.84
CA HIS A 40 1.57 -21.07 6.28
C HIS A 40 1.66 -19.55 6.07
N SER A 41 2.22 -18.82 7.05
CA SER A 41 2.45 -17.38 6.94
C SER A 41 3.40 -17.06 5.77
N SER A 42 4.54 -17.73 5.70
CA SER A 42 5.52 -17.57 4.62
C SER A 42 4.91 -17.88 3.25
N LYS A 43 4.09 -18.94 3.13
CA LYS A 43 3.37 -19.25 1.89
C LYS A 43 2.43 -18.10 1.48
N LYS A 44 1.65 -17.56 2.42
CA LYS A 44 0.73 -16.45 2.17
C LYS A 44 1.46 -15.17 1.77
N LEU A 45 2.59 -14.88 2.41
CA LEU A 45 3.44 -13.73 2.07
C LEU A 45 4.05 -13.88 0.68
N ARG A 46 4.54 -15.07 0.32
CA ARG A 46 5.07 -15.34 -1.03
C ARG A 46 4.00 -15.18 -2.10
N ALA A 47 2.79 -15.68 -1.87
CA ALA A 47 1.67 -15.51 -2.79
C ALA A 47 1.31 -14.03 -2.99
N LYS A 48 1.24 -13.25 -1.90
CA LYS A 48 1.03 -11.80 -2.00
C LYS A 48 2.17 -11.10 -2.75
N ALA A 49 3.41 -11.53 -2.53
CA ALA A 49 4.57 -10.96 -3.21
C ALA A 49 4.54 -11.26 -4.72
N SER A 50 4.14 -12.48 -5.13
CA SER A 50 3.97 -12.79 -6.56
C SER A 50 2.83 -11.98 -7.20
N ASP A 51 1.70 -11.82 -6.51
CA ASP A 51 0.58 -11.03 -7.01
C ASP A 51 0.96 -9.55 -7.17
N LEU A 52 1.69 -9.00 -6.21
CA LEU A 52 2.20 -7.63 -6.28
C LEU A 52 3.19 -7.47 -7.43
N ARG A 53 4.11 -8.43 -7.63
CA ARG A 53 5.05 -8.41 -8.76
C ARG A 53 4.32 -8.41 -10.10
N ALA A 54 3.35 -9.30 -10.28
CA ALA A 54 2.55 -9.34 -11.51
C ALA A 54 1.80 -8.02 -11.76
N LYS A 55 1.27 -7.39 -10.70
CA LYS A 55 0.63 -6.07 -10.81
C LYS A 55 1.63 -4.98 -11.18
N THR A 56 2.81 -4.96 -10.56
CA THR A 56 3.83 -3.95 -10.86
C THR A 56 4.40 -4.12 -12.26
N GLU A 57 4.59 -5.36 -12.74
CA GLU A 57 5.03 -5.62 -14.11
C GLU A 57 4.02 -5.07 -15.13
N ARG A 58 2.72 -5.35 -14.94
CA ARG A 58 1.67 -4.80 -15.80
C ARG A 58 1.65 -3.27 -15.79
N LEU A 59 1.68 -2.66 -14.60
CA LEU A 59 1.71 -1.20 -14.48
C LEU A 59 2.95 -0.62 -15.15
N SER A 60 4.12 -1.23 -14.97
CA SER A 60 5.36 -0.78 -15.60
C SER A 60 5.32 -0.89 -17.12
N ALA A 61 4.70 -1.93 -17.67
CA ALA A 61 4.51 -2.09 -19.11
C ALA A 61 3.60 -0.98 -19.67
N THR A 62 2.45 -0.74 -19.02
CA THR A 62 1.54 0.35 -19.43
C THR A 62 2.21 1.72 -19.32
N HIS A 63 3.05 1.94 -18.31
CA HIS A 63 3.77 3.20 -18.16
C HIS A 63 4.85 3.36 -19.24
N ALA A 64 5.52 2.28 -19.63
CA ALA A 64 6.51 2.29 -20.70
C ALA A 64 5.86 2.56 -22.06
N GLU A 65 4.68 1.98 -22.33
CA GLU A 65 3.89 2.25 -23.53
C GLU A 65 3.43 3.71 -23.59
N ALA A 66 2.80 4.22 -22.52
CA ALA A 66 2.38 5.61 -22.43
C ALA A 66 3.57 6.59 -22.56
N ALA A 67 4.72 6.25 -21.98
CA ALA A 67 5.94 7.05 -22.13
C ALA A 67 6.43 7.09 -23.59
N ARG A 68 6.34 5.97 -24.32
CA ARG A 68 6.69 5.91 -25.75
C ARG A 68 5.72 6.71 -26.60
N GLU A 69 4.42 6.61 -26.35
CA GLU A 69 3.40 7.42 -27.04
C GLU A 69 3.60 8.92 -26.79
N LEU A 70 3.93 9.30 -25.56
CA LEU A 70 4.20 10.70 -25.23
C LEU A 70 5.49 11.19 -25.92
N GLN A 71 6.51 10.34 -26.03
CA GLN A 71 7.72 10.66 -26.78
C GLN A 71 7.46 10.79 -28.28
N SER A 72 6.67 9.88 -28.88
CA SER A 72 6.33 9.95 -30.30
C SER A 72 5.43 11.15 -30.61
N ALA A 73 4.47 11.47 -29.74
CA ALA A 73 3.65 12.68 -29.86
C ALA A 73 4.51 13.96 -29.76
N LYS A 74 5.45 14.02 -28.81
CA LYS A 74 6.41 15.14 -28.72
C LYS A 74 7.29 15.26 -29.95
N ALA A 75 7.78 14.15 -30.49
CA ALA A 75 8.56 14.14 -31.72
C ALA A 75 7.72 14.57 -32.93
N ALA A 76 6.46 14.13 -33.04
CA ALA A 76 5.56 14.55 -34.09
C ALA A 76 5.29 16.07 -34.05
N VAL A 77 5.03 16.62 -32.85
CA VAL A 77 4.88 18.07 -32.67
C VAL A 77 6.14 18.82 -33.10
N ALA A 78 7.33 18.31 -32.76
CA ALA A 78 8.61 18.90 -33.16
C ALA A 78 8.89 18.82 -34.68
N VAL A 79 8.35 17.81 -35.39
CA VAL A 79 8.48 17.71 -36.86
C VAL A 79 7.43 18.56 -37.59
N THR A 80 6.28 18.83 -36.98
CA THR A 80 5.25 19.74 -37.50
C THR A 80 5.45 21.21 -37.16
N GLU A 81 6.59 21.61 -36.60
CA GLU A 81 7.01 23.01 -36.61
C GLU A 81 7.96 23.29 -37.79
N PRO A 82 7.45 23.52 -39.02
CA PRO A 82 8.20 24.30 -39.97
C PRO A 82 8.11 25.76 -39.52
N ALA A 83 9.27 26.39 -39.33
CA ALA A 83 9.52 27.83 -39.42
C ALA A 83 8.27 28.71 -39.64
N ALA A 84 7.55 29.05 -38.56
CA ALA A 84 6.54 30.10 -38.59
C ALA A 84 7.21 31.46 -38.38
N VAL A 85 8.04 31.87 -39.34
CA VAL A 85 8.11 33.28 -39.70
C VAL A 85 6.86 33.54 -40.54
N LEU A 86 6.20 34.68 -40.29
CA LEU A 86 4.97 35.18 -40.93
C LEU A 86 3.70 35.07 -40.06
N VAL A 87 3.53 36.09 -39.21
CA VAL A 87 2.27 36.78 -38.85
C VAL A 87 1.05 35.89 -38.60
N ALA A 88 0.79 35.58 -37.32
CA ALA A 88 -0.49 35.09 -36.82
C ALA A 88 -0.81 35.75 -35.46
N PRO A 89 -2.08 36.07 -35.15
CA PRO A 89 -2.49 36.81 -33.94
C PRO A 89 -2.11 36.04 -32.67
N PRO A 90 -1.97 36.72 -31.50
CA PRO A 90 -1.53 36.05 -30.27
C PRO A 90 -2.46 34.87 -29.96
N LEU A 91 -1.87 33.71 -29.74
CA LEU A 91 -2.59 32.52 -29.29
C LEU A 91 -3.47 32.89 -28.08
N PRO A 92 -4.71 32.36 -27.98
CA PRO A 92 -5.48 32.52 -26.77
C PRO A 92 -4.65 31.93 -25.63
N THR A 93 -4.31 32.77 -24.65
CA THR A 93 -3.83 32.34 -23.33
C THR A 93 -4.70 31.17 -22.89
N PRO A 94 -4.14 30.06 -22.38
CA PRO A 94 -4.94 28.95 -21.87
C PRO A 94 -5.88 29.52 -20.80
N GLU A 95 -7.12 29.75 -21.21
CA GLU A 95 -8.17 30.27 -20.37
C GLU A 95 -8.27 29.31 -19.20
N ALA A 96 -8.12 29.83 -17.99
CA ALA A 96 -7.95 29.05 -16.77
C ALA A 96 -9.01 27.96 -16.71
N ALA A 97 -8.63 26.73 -17.08
CA ALA A 97 -9.54 25.61 -17.21
C ALA A 97 -10.33 25.51 -15.90
N ALA A 98 -11.66 25.65 -16.00
CA ALA A 98 -12.54 25.81 -14.86
C ALA A 98 -12.16 24.80 -13.76
N PRO A 99 -11.87 25.26 -12.54
CA PRO A 99 -11.20 24.45 -11.53
C PRO A 99 -11.93 23.13 -11.34
N THR A 100 -11.18 22.03 -11.48
CA THR A 100 -11.73 20.69 -11.30
C THR A 100 -12.16 20.52 -9.84
N LEU A 101 -13.12 19.62 -9.59
CA LEU A 101 -13.69 19.41 -8.26
C LEU A 101 -12.61 19.04 -7.21
N ILE A 102 -11.57 18.32 -7.63
CA ILE A 102 -10.42 17.97 -6.80
C ILE A 102 -9.67 19.23 -6.35
N VAL A 103 -9.43 20.18 -7.27
CA VAL A 103 -8.74 21.44 -6.97
C VAL A 103 -9.56 22.30 -6.01
N LEU A 104 -10.88 22.38 -6.22
CA LEU A 104 -11.79 23.10 -5.33
C LEU A 104 -11.80 22.52 -3.91
N ARG A 105 -11.82 21.19 -3.77
CA ARG A 105 -11.76 20.55 -2.45
C ARG A 105 -10.44 20.78 -1.72
N ARG A 106 -9.32 20.84 -2.44
CA ARG A 106 -8.01 21.18 -1.84
C ARG A 106 -8.02 22.62 -1.32
N ARG A 107 -8.43 23.58 -2.16
CA ARG A 107 -8.56 24.98 -1.75
C ARG A 107 -9.50 25.15 -0.56
N ALA A 108 -10.66 24.51 -0.57
CA ALA A 108 -11.61 24.54 0.54
C ALA A 108 -11.05 23.94 1.84
N LYS A 109 -10.20 22.91 1.74
CA LYS A 109 -9.49 22.33 2.89
C LYS A 109 -8.47 23.32 3.44
N ASP A 110 -7.68 23.94 2.57
CA ASP A 110 -6.65 24.91 2.97
C ASP A 110 -7.27 26.16 3.62
N LEU A 111 -8.47 26.54 3.19
CA LEU A 111 -9.29 27.62 3.76
C LEU A 111 -10.16 27.20 4.96
N GLY A 112 -10.11 25.93 5.39
CA GLY A 112 -10.86 25.47 6.56
C GLY A 112 -12.39 25.44 6.41
N VAL A 113 -12.92 25.35 5.19
CA VAL A 113 -14.37 25.32 4.93
C VAL A 113 -15.00 24.06 5.53
N ALA A 114 -15.90 24.20 6.50
CA ALA A 114 -16.56 23.06 7.12
C ALA A 114 -17.46 22.30 6.11
N GLY A 115 -17.41 20.97 6.14
CA GLY A 115 -18.26 20.13 5.28
C GLY A 115 -17.85 20.07 3.79
N TYR A 116 -16.71 20.65 3.41
CA TYR A 116 -16.23 20.75 2.02
C TYR A 116 -16.23 19.41 1.24
N SER A 117 -16.00 18.28 1.91
CA SER A 117 -15.96 16.96 1.27
C SER A 117 -17.33 16.53 0.69
N ARG A 118 -18.43 16.99 1.28
CA ARG A 118 -19.80 16.58 0.91
C ARG A 118 -20.47 17.55 -0.06
N MET A 119 -19.83 18.69 -0.33
CA MET A 119 -20.35 19.74 -1.19
C MET A 119 -20.22 19.39 -2.68
N ASN A 120 -21.19 19.84 -3.48
CA ASN A 120 -21.14 19.76 -4.94
C ASN A 120 -20.22 20.86 -5.51
N LYS A 121 -19.94 20.83 -6.82
CA LYS A 121 -19.00 21.77 -7.46
C LYS A 121 -19.39 23.24 -7.25
N ALA A 122 -20.68 23.56 -7.38
CA ALA A 122 -21.20 24.93 -7.26
C ALA A 122 -21.14 25.46 -5.82
N ALA A 123 -21.48 24.63 -4.84
CA ALA A 123 -21.37 24.99 -3.43
C ALA A 123 -19.89 25.17 -3.01
N LEU A 124 -18.98 24.36 -3.56
CA LEU A 124 -17.54 24.51 -3.31
C LEU A 124 -16.96 25.79 -3.91
N THR A 125 -17.36 26.20 -5.12
CA THR A 125 -16.89 27.47 -5.69
C THR A 125 -17.33 28.66 -4.84
N ALA A 126 -18.62 28.73 -4.49
CA ALA A 126 -19.15 29.81 -3.65
C ALA A 126 -18.51 29.84 -2.24
N ALA A 127 -18.27 28.66 -1.64
CA ALA A 127 -17.63 28.56 -0.34
C ALA A 127 -16.15 28.98 -0.37
N VAL A 128 -15.43 28.67 -1.46
CA VAL A 128 -14.03 29.07 -1.63
C VAL A 128 -13.92 30.58 -1.92
N GLU A 129 -14.80 31.14 -2.74
CA GLU A 129 -14.86 32.59 -3.00
C GLU A 129 -15.14 33.37 -1.70
N SER A 130 -16.21 33.02 -0.98
CA SER A 130 -16.55 33.66 0.29
C SER A 130 -15.51 33.48 1.39
N ALA A 131 -14.71 32.41 1.36
CA ALA A 131 -13.61 32.21 2.31
C ALA A 131 -12.31 32.93 1.89
N THR A 132 -12.19 33.36 0.63
CA THR A 132 -11.05 34.14 0.13
C THR A 132 -11.24 35.65 0.34
N GLU A 133 -12.50 36.11 0.37
CA GLU A 133 -12.88 37.51 0.61
C GLU A 133 -12.96 37.90 2.09
N ARG A 134 -12.70 36.96 3.01
CA ARG A 134 -12.66 37.21 4.46
C ARG A 134 -11.24 37.42 4.95
#